data_AF-A0A9X4C813-F1
#
_entry.id   AF-A0A9X4C813-F1
#
_cell.length_a   1.000
_cell.length_b   1.000
_cell.length_c   1.000
_cell.angle_alpha   90.00
_cell.angle_beta   90.00
_cell.angle_gamma   90.00
#
_symmetry.space_group_name_H-M   'P 1'
#
loop_
_entity.id
_entity.type
_entity.pdbx_description
1 polymer ?
#
loop_
_entity_poly.entity_id
_entity_poly.type
_entity_poly.pdbx_seq_one_letter_code
_entity_poly.pdbx_strand_id
1 'polypeptide(L)'
;MQDPIVVCGQTIGVDLYFGTSEQAETVTHALISFGHVLKDGSAQVKRFSFDAFADQIERCYSPTQRTAEVVRTLRSVQLLQLN
;
A
#
# COMPACT_ATOMS: atom_id res chain seq x y z
N MET A 1 -9.18 -5.48 9.40
CA MET A 1 -8.31 -4.37 9.90
C MET A 1 -8.22 -3.35 8.78
N GLN A 2 -8.61 -2.08 8.97
CA GLN A 2 -8.82 -1.17 7.83
C GLN A 2 -7.54 -0.48 7.33
N ASP A 3 -6.58 -0.23 8.22
CA ASP A 3 -5.35 0.51 7.91
C ASP A 3 -4.08 -0.27 8.33
N PRO A 4 -3.70 -1.32 7.57
CA PRO A 4 -2.59 -2.20 7.93
C PRO A 4 -1.21 -1.63 7.59
N ILE A 5 -1.11 -0.63 6.70
CA ILE A 5 0.19 -0.03 6.36
C ILE A 5 0.54 1.00 7.44
N VAL A 6 1.73 0.89 8.02
CA VAL A 6 2.21 1.77 9.09
C VAL A 6 3.46 2.50 8.62
N VAL A 7 3.47 3.83 8.76
CA VAL A 7 4.58 4.69 8.37
C VAL A 7 5.05 5.50 9.57
N CYS A 8 6.36 5.55 9.79
CA CYS A 8 6.98 6.36 10.83
C CYS A 8 8.31 6.93 10.31
N GLY A 9 8.36 8.24 10.09
CA GLY A 9 9.53 8.90 9.50
C GLY A 9 9.87 8.34 8.12
N GLN A 10 11.00 7.65 8.04
CA GLN A 10 11.50 7.03 6.80
C GLN A 10 11.19 5.53 6.70
N THR A 11 10.56 4.96 7.72
CA THR A 11 10.27 3.52 7.81
C THR A 11 8.82 3.25 7.46
N ILE A 12 8.61 2.16 6.72
CA ILE A 12 7.29 1.64 6.36
C ILE A 12 7.25 0.18 6.78
N GLY A 13 6.17 -0.20 7.44
CA GLY A 13 5.84 -1.57 7.78
C GLY A 13 4.40 -1.89 7.40
N VAL A 14 4.05 -3.16 7.53
CA VAL A 14 2.69 -3.65 7.34
C VAL A 14 2.36 -4.56 8.51
N ASP A 15 1.20 -4.33 9.11
CA ASP A 15 0.61 -5.20 10.13
C ASP A 15 -0.07 -6.41 9.46
N LEU A 16 -0.76 -7.24 10.24
CA LEU A 16 -1.48 -8.40 9.71
C LEU A 16 -2.60 -7.97 8.75
N TYR A 17 -2.65 -8.64 7.59
CA TYR A 17 -3.70 -8.49 6.60
C TYR A 17 -4.02 -9.84 5.93
N PHE A 18 -5.22 -9.96 5.36
CA PHE A 18 -5.66 -11.13 4.61
C PHE A 18 -5.24 -11.03 3.14
N GLY A 19 -4.63 -12.07 2.59
CA GLY A 19 -4.29 -12.12 1.17
C GLY A 19 -3.68 -13.46 0.77
N THR A 20 -3.61 -13.71 -0.54
CA THR A 20 -2.88 -14.86 -1.10
C THR A 20 -1.37 -14.56 -1.13
N SER A 21 -0.55 -15.60 -1.33
CA SER A 21 0.91 -15.42 -1.48
C SER A 21 1.27 -14.50 -2.65
N GLU A 22 0.56 -14.60 -3.78
CA GLU A 22 0.78 -13.72 -4.95
C GLU A 22 0.42 -12.26 -4.66
N GLN A 23 -0.68 -12.03 -3.92
CA GLN A 23 -1.07 -10.70 -3.47
C GLN A 23 -0.01 -10.14 -2.52
N ALA A 24 0.51 -10.97 -1.61
CA ALA A 24 1.54 -10.56 -0.67
C ALA A 24 2.86 -10.19 -1.34
N GLU A 25 3.26 -10.94 -2.37
CA GLU A 25 4.42 -10.59 -3.21
C GLU A 25 4.20 -9.24 -3.89
N THR A 26 3.03 -9.04 -4.51
CA THR A 26 2.68 -7.80 -5.19
C THR A 26 2.67 -6.60 -4.23
N VAL A 27 2.06 -6.75 -3.04
CA VAL A 27 2.02 -5.72 -1.99
C VAL A 27 3.45 -5.38 -1.52
N THR A 28 4.28 -6.40 -1.28
CA THR A 28 5.68 -6.20 -0.87
C THR A 28 6.45 -5.43 -1.93
N HIS A 29 6.31 -5.85 -3.19
CA HIS A 29 6.93 -5.16 -4.33
C HIS A 29 6.42 -3.70 -4.46
N ALA A 30 5.13 -3.46 -4.23
CA ALA A 30 4.54 -2.13 -4.26
C ALA A 30 5.12 -1.23 -3.17
N LEU A 31 5.30 -1.74 -1.94
CA LEU A 31 5.89 -0.98 -0.83
C LEU A 31 7.35 -0.63 -1.09
N ILE A 32 8.12 -1.56 -1.67
CA ILE A 32 9.51 -1.31 -2.07
C ILE A 32 9.58 -0.23 -3.16
N SER A 33 8.72 -0.33 -4.18
CA SER A 33 8.78 0.54 -5.36
C SER A 33 8.18 1.93 -5.11
N PHE A 34 7.05 1.98 -4.40
CA PHE A 34 6.21 3.18 -4.28
C PHE A 34 6.01 3.63 -2.85
N GLY A 35 6.42 2.88 -1.83
CA GLY A 35 6.13 3.25 -0.43
C GLY A 35 6.64 4.64 -0.04
N HIS A 36 7.68 5.14 -0.71
CA HIS A 36 8.17 6.51 -0.49
C HIS A 36 7.10 7.60 -0.70
N VAL A 37 6.04 7.36 -1.50
CA VAL A 37 4.94 8.32 -1.66
C VAL A 37 4.11 8.52 -0.39
N LEU A 38 4.20 7.59 0.57
CA LEU A 38 3.54 7.68 1.87
C LEU A 38 4.40 8.37 2.94
N LYS A 39 5.71 8.53 2.67
CA LYS A 39 6.64 9.15 3.62
C LYS A 39 6.53 10.66 3.53
N ASP A 40 6.30 11.31 4.66
CA ASP A 40 6.26 12.78 4.76
C ASP A 40 7.41 13.34 5.62
N GLY A 41 8.30 12.47 6.12
CA GLY A 41 9.42 12.85 6.99
C GLY A 41 9.03 13.16 8.44
N SER A 42 7.75 13.04 8.80
CA SER A 42 7.28 13.26 10.17
C SER A 42 7.66 12.10 11.07
N ALA A 43 8.07 12.40 12.31
CA ALA A 43 8.28 11.39 13.35
C ALA A 43 6.95 10.79 13.90
N GLN A 44 5.80 11.27 13.42
CA GLN A 44 4.50 10.75 13.82
C GLN A 44 4.20 9.42 13.11
N VAL A 45 3.68 8.46 13.87
CA VAL A 45 3.19 7.20 13.31
C VAL A 45 1.88 7.47 12.59
N LYS A 46 1.82 7.13 11.30
CA LYS A 46 0.64 7.21 10.45
C LYS A 46 0.24 5.84 9.98
N ARG A 47 -1.06 5.63 9.83
CA ARG A 47 -1.63 4.40 9.28
C ARG A 47 -2.38 4.70 7.99
N PHE A 48 -2.27 3.79 7.03
CA PHE A 48 -2.90 3.88 5.73
C PHE A 48 -3.56 2.56 5.38
N SER A 49 -4.73 2.64 4.75
CA SER A 49 -5.35 1.52 4.06
C SER A 49 -4.59 1.20 2.77
N PHE A 50 -4.79 -0.02 2.24
CA PHE A 50 -4.24 -0.35 0.91
C PHE A 50 -4.88 0.50 -0.19
N ASP A 51 -6.14 0.92 -0.01
CA ASP A 51 -6.83 1.82 -0.93
C ASP A 51 -6.24 3.23 -0.92
N ALA A 52 -5.98 3.80 0.27
CA ALA A 52 -5.29 5.08 0.40
C ALA A 52 -3.88 5.05 -0.22
N PHE A 53 -3.19 3.91 -0.11
CA PHE A 53 -1.90 3.74 -0.79
C PHE A 53 -2.05 3.67 -2.31
N ALA A 54 -3.06 2.95 -2.81
CA ALA A 54 -3.34 2.86 -4.24
C ALA A 54 -3.66 4.24 -4.84
N ASP A 55 -4.50 5.04 -4.17
CA ASP A 55 -4.81 6.41 -4.57
C ASP A 55 -3.55 7.28 -4.67
N GLN A 56 -2.62 7.10 -3.73
CA GLN A 56 -1.38 7.86 -3.71
C GLN A 56 -0.43 7.47 -4.84
N ILE A 57 -0.41 6.19 -5.25
CA ILE A 57 0.29 5.75 -6.44
C ILE A 57 -0.32 6.38 -7.69
N GLU A 58 -1.65 6.36 -7.84
CA GLU A 58 -2.34 6.94 -9.01
C GLU A 58 -2.16 8.46 -9.11
N ARG A 59 -2.04 9.16 -7.97
CA ARG A 59 -1.75 10.61 -7.95
C ARG A 59 -0.32 10.94 -8.35
N CYS A 60 0.65 10.09 -8.02
CA CYS A 60 2.07 10.35 -8.23
C CYS A 60 2.62 9.76 -9.54
N TYR A 61 1.96 8.76 -10.14
CA TYR A 61 2.46 8.01 -11.29
C TYR A 61 1.45 7.88 -12.42
N SER A 62 1.94 7.90 -13.66
CA SER A 62 1.13 7.61 -14.84
C SER A 62 0.63 6.15 -14.85
N PRO A 63 -0.61 5.90 -15.33
CA PRO A 63 -1.19 4.56 -15.38
C PRO A 63 -0.56 3.70 -16.48
N THR A 64 0.59 3.12 -16.17
CA THR A 64 1.19 2.01 -16.94
C THR A 64 0.53 0.68 -16.58
N GLN A 65 0.77 -0.37 -17.38
CA GLN A 65 0.29 -1.72 -17.08
C GLN A 65 0.71 -2.19 -15.68
N ARG A 66 1.97 -1.92 -15.29
CA ARG A 66 2.52 -2.33 -13.99
C ARG A 66 1.87 -1.57 -12.82
N THR A 67 1.72 -0.26 -12.93
CA THR A 67 1.06 0.55 -11.88
C THR A 67 -0.41 0.20 -11.76
N ALA A 68 -1.10 -0.06 -12.88
CA ALA A 68 -2.51 -0.47 -12.88
C ALA A 68 -2.71 -1.85 -12.22
N GLU A 69 -1.81 -2.80 -12.45
CA GLU A 69 -1.84 -4.10 -11.79
C GLU A 69 -1.63 -3.98 -10.27
N VAL A 70 -0.64 -3.20 -9.85
CA VAL A 70 -0.38 -2.94 -8.43
C VAL A 70 -1.59 -2.28 -7.75
N VAL A 71 -2.15 -1.23 -8.35
CA VAL A 71 -3.34 -0.54 -7.83
C VAL A 71 -4.52 -1.49 -7.72
N ARG A 72 -4.76 -2.32 -8.74
CA ARG A 72 -5.85 -3.32 -8.73
C ARG A 72 -5.65 -4.32 -7.59
N THR A 73 -4.44 -4.81 -7.40
CA THR A 73 -4.14 -5.77 -6.32
C THR A 73 -4.31 -5.15 -4.94
N LEU A 74 -3.84 -3.92 -4.73
CA LEU A 74 -4.02 -3.19 -3.46
C LEU A 74 -5.51 -3.01 -3.12
N ARG A 75 -6.33 -2.62 -4.11
CA ARG A 75 -7.78 -2.48 -3.92
C ARG A 75 -8.46 -3.82 -3.64
N SER A 76 -8.09 -4.89 -4.36
CA SER A 76 -8.59 -6.24 -4.09
C SER A 76 -8.24 -6.69 -2.67
N VAL A 77 -7.01 -6.46 -2.21
CA VAL A 77 -6.60 -6.79 -0.84
C VAL A 77 -7.37 -5.96 0.19
N GLN A 78 -7.62 -4.67 -0.06
CA GLN A 78 -8.44 -3.85 0.82
C GLN A 78 -9.85 -4.44 1.01
N LEU A 79 -10.49 -4.87 -0.08
CA LEU A 79 -11.82 -5.49 -0.02
C LEU A 79 -11.82 -6.75 0.85
N LEU A 80 -10.75 -7.53 0.84
CA LEU A 80 -10.59 -8.69 1.73
C LEU A 80 -10.45 -8.30 3.21
N GLN A 81 -10.04 -7.07 3.53
CA GLN A 81 -9.91 -6.62 4.92
C GLN A 81 -11.22 -6.10 5.54
N LEU A 82 -12.22 -5.85 4.69
CA LEU A 82 -13.53 -5.30 5.06
C LEU A 82 -14.59 -6.39 5.25
N ASN A 83 -14.33 -7.60 4.73
CA ASN A 83 -15.13 -8.80 4.95
C ASN A 83 -14.67 -9.54 6.20
#